data_AF-A0A7K1GBK5-F1
#
_entry.id   AF-A0A7K1GBK5-F1
#
_cell.length_a   1.000
_cell.length_b   1.000
_cell.length_c   1.000
_cell.angle_alpha   90.00
_cell.angle_beta   90.00
_cell.angle_gamma   90.00
#
_symmetry.space_group_name_H-M   'P 1'
#
loop_
_entity.id
_entity.type
_entity.pdbx_description
1 polymer ?
#
loop_
_entity_poly.entity_id
_entity_poly.type
_entity_poly.pdbx_seq_one_letter_code
_entity_poly.pdbx_strand_id
1 'polypeptide(L)'
;MKNYAYILIIALLTFMGCSDNDDPNNTAPGIFSANTTDIRFDGATIEWTESLDPDGDDVTYAIILDGQEIASGGTTLSYSFSGLEPETLYEGYVEARDGNGGTSQAAFFFTTEPEVLIFEVNIECRWWEGAGGYGIVNYFEVEAVEDAISYHLEILEYSPDPIPSNVGRTYTWTPDSNLPTGNNVGSGSSHLTEYTPGVYHANTSTGSGSLIYLDSAIANCESVIATARVTIIVGEQN
;
A
#
# COMPACT_ATOMS: atom_id res chain seq x y z
N MET A 1 67.60 -32.01 -1.11
CA MET A 1 67.50 -32.33 0.33
C MET A 1 66.66 -31.26 1.01
N LYS A 2 65.42 -31.59 1.35
CA LYS A 2 64.63 -31.01 2.44
C LYS A 2 63.33 -31.82 2.51
N ASN A 3 63.34 -32.79 3.41
CA ASN A 3 62.21 -33.62 3.78
C ASN A 3 61.28 -32.78 4.65
N TYR A 4 59.98 -32.79 4.38
CA TYR A 4 58.99 -32.39 5.37
C TYR A 4 57.88 -33.43 5.41
N ALA A 5 57.64 -33.90 6.64
CA ALA A 5 56.86 -35.06 7.01
C ALA A 5 55.36 -34.80 6.84
N TYR A 6 54.64 -35.84 6.41
CA TYR A 6 53.18 -35.89 6.44
C TYR A 6 52.72 -36.03 7.89
N ILE A 7 52.03 -35.02 8.42
CA ILE A 7 51.32 -35.11 9.70
C ILE A 7 49.91 -35.60 9.38
N LEU A 8 49.62 -36.84 9.79
CA LEU A 8 48.32 -37.47 9.73
C LEU A 8 47.46 -36.89 10.88
N ILE A 9 46.52 -35.99 10.57
CA ILE A 9 45.53 -35.50 11.54
C ILE A 9 44.32 -36.45 11.45
N ILE A 10 44.23 -37.35 12.43
CA ILE A 10 43.02 -38.13 12.70
C ILE A 10 42.02 -37.16 13.35
N ALA A 11 41.12 -36.60 12.55
CA ALA A 11 39.97 -35.86 13.06
C ALA A 11 38.96 -36.87 13.61
N LEU A 12 38.80 -36.83 14.92
CA LEU A 12 37.83 -37.58 15.70
C LEU A 12 36.42 -37.20 15.21
N LEU A 13 35.75 -38.12 14.50
CA LEU A 13 34.31 -37.99 14.21
C LEU A 13 33.56 -38.03 15.55
N THR A 14 33.16 -36.87 16.04
CA THR A 14 32.10 -36.76 17.03
C THR A 14 30.80 -37.11 16.32
N PHE A 15 30.27 -38.30 16.58
CA PHE A 15 28.86 -38.59 16.34
C PHE A 15 28.05 -37.62 17.22
N MET A 16 27.54 -36.54 16.62
CA MET A 16 26.33 -35.90 17.13
C MET A 16 25.26 -36.99 17.06
N GLY A 17 24.90 -37.53 18.22
CA GLY A 17 23.74 -38.40 18.34
C GLY A 17 22.53 -37.62 17.86
N CYS A 18 21.92 -38.10 16.77
CA CYS A 18 20.53 -37.83 16.51
C CYS A 18 19.77 -38.53 17.63
N SER A 19 19.38 -37.76 18.63
CA SER A 19 18.44 -38.20 19.64
C SER A 19 17.07 -38.13 18.99
N ASP A 20 16.76 -39.08 18.10
CA ASP A 20 15.37 -39.35 17.76
C ASP A 20 14.76 -39.92 19.04
N ASN A 21 14.28 -39.03 19.91
CA ASN A 21 13.46 -39.38 21.06
C ASN A 21 12.06 -39.70 20.56
N ASP A 22 11.95 -40.67 19.67
CA ASP A 22 10.66 -41.23 19.28
C ASP A 22 10.18 -42.08 20.47
N ASP A 23 9.56 -41.45 21.46
CA ASP A 23 8.72 -42.18 22.41
C ASP A 23 7.61 -42.83 21.58
N PRO A 24 7.53 -44.17 21.52
CA PRO A 24 6.51 -44.84 20.74
C PRO A 24 5.07 -44.54 21.20
N ASN A 25 4.90 -43.82 22.32
CA ASN A 25 3.60 -43.37 22.83
C ASN A 25 3.35 -41.86 22.66
N ASN A 26 4.16 -41.11 21.90
CA ASN A 26 3.91 -39.68 21.68
C ASN A 26 2.71 -39.42 20.74
N THR A 27 1.80 -38.54 21.15
CA THR A 27 0.65 -38.09 20.38
C THR A 27 0.86 -36.65 19.94
N ALA A 28 0.74 -36.39 18.64
CA ALA A 28 0.90 -35.03 18.12
C ALA A 28 -0.13 -34.03 18.71
N PRO A 29 0.20 -32.72 18.72
CA PRO A 29 -0.72 -31.68 19.14
C PRO A 29 -2.08 -31.74 18.44
N GLY A 30 -3.13 -31.33 19.15
CA GLY A 30 -4.51 -31.35 18.68
C GLY A 30 -4.79 -30.48 17.45
N ILE A 31 -6.04 -30.52 17.00
CA ILE A 31 -6.53 -29.66 15.91
C ILE A 31 -6.74 -28.26 16.46
N PHE A 32 -6.32 -27.27 15.68
CA PHE A 32 -6.54 -25.85 15.93
C PHE A 32 -6.86 -25.14 14.61
N SER A 33 -7.25 -23.87 14.65
CA SER A 33 -7.53 -23.08 13.45
C SER A 33 -6.74 -21.79 13.43
N ALA A 34 -6.34 -21.36 12.24
CA ALA A 34 -5.70 -20.08 11.97
C ALA A 34 -6.63 -19.23 11.11
N ASN A 35 -6.66 -17.92 11.37
CA ASN A 35 -7.45 -16.94 10.63
C ASN A 35 -6.64 -15.67 10.42
N THR A 36 -6.89 -14.97 9.33
CA THR A 36 -6.34 -13.64 9.07
C THR A 36 -7.29 -12.59 9.64
N THR A 37 -6.79 -11.66 10.44
CA THR A 37 -7.61 -10.66 11.16
C THR A 37 -7.39 -9.22 10.69
N ASP A 38 -6.25 -8.93 10.07
CA ASP A 38 -5.92 -7.62 9.50
C ASP A 38 -5.11 -7.84 8.23
N ILE A 39 -5.42 -7.11 7.17
CA ILE A 39 -4.74 -7.18 5.89
C ILE A 39 -4.45 -5.75 5.47
N ARG A 40 -3.22 -5.49 5.06
CA ARG A 40 -2.71 -4.21 4.57
C ARG A 40 -2.02 -4.47 3.23
N PHE A 41 -1.64 -3.40 2.54
CA PHE A 41 -0.93 -3.54 1.27
C PHE A 41 0.46 -4.18 1.44
N ASP A 42 1.09 -3.99 2.59
CA ASP A 42 2.46 -4.46 2.87
C ASP A 42 2.52 -5.53 3.96
N GLY A 43 1.39 -6.11 4.37
CA GLY A 43 1.38 -7.04 5.49
C GLY A 43 0.01 -7.58 5.85
N ALA A 44 0.00 -8.50 6.81
CA ALA A 44 -1.22 -9.05 7.38
C ALA A 44 -0.97 -9.52 8.82
N THR A 45 -2.03 -9.68 9.60
CA THR A 45 -1.97 -10.32 10.92
C THR A 45 -2.78 -11.61 10.87
N ILE A 46 -2.15 -12.70 11.32
CA ILE A 46 -2.82 -13.96 11.57
C ILE A 46 -2.97 -14.18 13.07
N GLU A 47 -4.04 -14.86 13.44
CA GLU A 47 -4.30 -15.34 14.79
C GLU A 47 -4.74 -16.79 14.72
N TRP A 48 -4.43 -17.57 15.74
CA TRP A 48 -4.84 -18.96 15.80
C TRP A 48 -5.31 -19.36 17.19
N THR A 49 -6.13 -20.41 17.25
CA THR A 49 -6.52 -20.99 18.53
C THR A 49 -5.38 -21.82 19.10
N GLU A 50 -5.33 -21.92 20.43
CA GLU A 50 -4.40 -22.83 21.10
C GLU A 50 -4.64 -24.28 20.65
N SER A 51 -3.55 -24.97 20.32
CA SER A 51 -3.49 -26.42 20.15
C SER A 51 -3.11 -27.07 21.48
N LEU A 52 -3.86 -28.09 21.87
CA LEU A 52 -3.63 -28.83 23.10
C LEU A 52 -3.03 -30.19 22.79
N ASP A 53 -1.96 -30.53 23.49
CA ASP A 53 -1.33 -31.84 23.38
C ASP A 53 -2.04 -32.88 24.27
N PRO A 54 -2.44 -34.05 23.75
CA PRO A 54 -3.10 -35.10 24.55
C PRO A 54 -2.24 -35.69 25.67
N ASP A 55 -0.92 -35.69 25.52
CA ASP A 55 0.03 -36.20 26.50
C ASP A 55 0.43 -35.14 27.54
N GLY A 56 0.02 -33.89 27.31
CA GLY A 56 0.22 -32.76 28.21
C GLY A 56 1.56 -32.05 27.99
N ASP A 57 2.19 -32.26 26.85
CA ASP A 57 3.43 -31.59 26.45
C ASP A 57 3.22 -30.10 26.13
N ASP A 58 4.29 -29.32 26.32
CA ASP A 58 4.29 -27.88 25.99
C ASP A 58 4.30 -27.69 24.47
N VAL A 59 3.29 -26.98 23.94
CA VAL A 59 3.16 -26.70 22.51
C VAL A 59 3.80 -25.36 22.15
N THR A 60 4.67 -25.39 21.15
CA THR A 60 5.22 -24.19 20.49
C THR A 60 4.76 -24.10 19.05
N TYR A 61 4.81 -22.91 18.45
CA TYR A 61 4.34 -22.66 17.10
C TYR A 61 5.47 -22.21 16.17
N ALA A 62 5.42 -22.70 14.94
CA ALA A 62 6.15 -22.19 13.80
C ALA A 62 5.19 -21.60 12.75
N ILE A 63 5.58 -20.51 12.10
CA ILE A 63 4.79 -19.81 11.10
C ILE A 63 5.48 -20.02 9.76
N ILE A 64 4.75 -20.63 8.81
CA ILE A 64 5.23 -20.90 7.47
C ILE A 64 4.42 -20.05 6.48
N LEU A 65 5.11 -19.31 5.61
CA LEU A 65 4.53 -18.51 4.53
C LEU A 65 5.24 -18.88 3.23
N ASP A 66 4.49 -19.25 2.19
CA ASP A 66 5.00 -19.68 0.88
C ASP A 66 6.12 -20.76 0.98
N GLY A 67 6.00 -21.65 1.97
CA GLY A 67 6.94 -22.73 2.22
C GLY A 67 8.20 -22.34 3.00
N GLN A 68 8.35 -21.08 3.42
CA GLN A 68 9.46 -20.64 4.27
C GLN A 68 9.01 -20.48 5.73
N GLU A 69 9.80 -21.03 6.68
CA GLU A 69 9.62 -20.75 8.11
C GLU A 69 10.03 -19.30 8.40
N ILE A 70 9.06 -18.49 8.83
CA ILE A 70 9.23 -17.05 9.11
C ILE A 70 9.54 -16.82 10.60
N ALA A 71 8.97 -17.64 11.48
CA ALA A 71 9.21 -17.59 12.92
C ALA A 71 8.93 -18.97 13.54
N SER A 72 9.56 -19.29 14.68
CA SER A 72 9.33 -20.54 15.40
C SER A 72 9.70 -20.48 16.88
N GLY A 73 9.20 -21.45 17.65
CA GLY A 73 9.54 -21.65 19.07
C GLY A 73 8.78 -20.73 20.04
N GLY A 74 7.77 -20.00 19.57
CA GLY A 74 6.93 -19.13 20.39
C GLY A 74 5.66 -19.81 20.89
N THR A 75 5.04 -19.26 21.93
CA THR A 75 3.72 -19.66 22.45
C THR A 75 2.63 -18.61 22.21
N THR A 76 2.99 -17.51 21.55
CA THR A 76 2.04 -16.47 21.13
C THR A 76 1.07 -17.04 20.10
N LEU A 77 -0.19 -16.60 20.14
CA LEU A 77 -1.25 -17.07 19.26
C LEU A 77 -1.57 -16.08 18.12
N SER A 78 -0.58 -15.27 17.76
CA SER A 78 -0.68 -14.25 16.71
C SER A 78 0.68 -13.99 16.09
N TYR A 79 0.68 -13.60 14.81
CA TYR A 79 1.85 -13.17 14.07
C TYR A 79 1.47 -12.06 13.08
N SER A 80 2.27 -10.99 13.03
CA SER A 80 2.09 -9.90 12.06
C SER A 80 3.22 -9.92 11.03
N PHE A 81 2.85 -10.11 9.78
CA PHE A 81 3.70 -9.95 8.61
C PHE A 81 3.85 -8.47 8.24
N SER A 82 5.00 -8.14 7.65
CA SER A 82 5.34 -6.81 7.12
C SER A 82 6.32 -6.95 5.97
N GLY A 83 6.37 -5.97 5.06
CA GLY A 83 7.24 -6.01 3.89
C GLY A 83 6.79 -7.02 2.83
N LEU A 84 5.49 -7.29 2.77
CA LEU A 84 4.87 -8.06 1.69
C LEU A 84 4.62 -7.18 0.47
N GLU A 85 4.47 -7.81 -0.69
CA GLU A 85 4.10 -7.12 -1.93
C GLU A 85 2.58 -6.84 -1.94
N PRO A 86 2.14 -5.68 -2.47
CA PRO A 86 0.71 -5.39 -2.66
C PRO A 86 0.02 -6.39 -3.60
N GLU A 87 -1.29 -6.50 -3.47
CA GLU A 87 -2.17 -7.33 -4.33
C GLU A 87 -1.70 -8.77 -4.57
N THR A 88 -0.92 -9.31 -3.63
CA THR A 88 -0.27 -10.62 -3.76
C THR A 88 -0.98 -11.63 -2.87
N LEU A 89 -1.35 -12.77 -3.45
CA LEU A 89 -1.87 -13.91 -2.70
C LEU A 89 -0.72 -14.61 -1.97
N TYR A 90 -0.84 -14.69 -0.65
CA TYR A 90 0.04 -15.45 0.22
C TYR A 90 -0.70 -16.65 0.81
N GLU A 91 -0.02 -17.80 0.80
CA GLU A 91 -0.55 -19.05 1.37
C GLU A 91 0.42 -19.59 2.42
N GLY A 92 -0.12 -20.02 3.55
CA GLY A 92 0.72 -20.44 4.66
C GLY A 92 0.00 -21.36 5.64
N TYR A 93 0.74 -21.74 6.68
CA TYR A 93 0.20 -22.48 7.80
C TYR A 93 0.97 -22.19 9.07
N VAL A 94 0.27 -22.30 10.19
CA VAL A 94 0.88 -22.38 11.51
C VAL A 94 1.08 -23.85 11.83
N GLU A 95 2.26 -24.22 12.32
CA GLU A 95 2.60 -25.57 12.75
C GLU A 95 2.79 -25.60 14.27
N ALA A 96 1.95 -26.35 14.97
CA ALA A 96 2.11 -26.66 16.38
C ALA A 96 3.13 -27.80 16.53
N ARG A 97 4.07 -27.68 17.47
CA ARG A 97 5.14 -28.64 17.77
C ARG A 97 5.15 -28.93 19.27
N ASP A 98 5.17 -30.21 19.64
CA ASP A 98 5.23 -30.68 21.04
C ASP A 98 6.66 -30.78 21.61
N GLY A 99 7.69 -30.61 20.78
CA GLY A 99 9.10 -30.80 21.16
C GLY A 99 9.57 -32.26 21.24
N ASN A 100 8.66 -33.22 21.07
CA ASN A 100 8.87 -34.66 21.05
C ASN A 100 8.65 -35.28 19.64
N GLY A 101 8.48 -34.44 18.62
CA GLY A 101 8.42 -34.83 17.21
C GLY A 101 7.00 -34.89 16.64
N GLY A 102 5.96 -34.67 17.44
CA GLY A 102 4.59 -34.56 16.98
C GLY A 102 4.26 -33.15 16.53
N THR A 103 3.52 -33.07 15.42
CA THR A 103 3.15 -31.80 14.81
C THR A 103 1.72 -31.81 14.29
N SER A 104 1.04 -30.67 14.36
CA SER A 104 -0.22 -30.42 13.65
C SER A 104 -0.20 -29.05 12.97
N GLN A 105 -1.05 -28.85 11.96
CA GLN A 105 -1.02 -27.66 11.12
C GLN A 105 -2.41 -27.03 10.97
N ALA A 106 -2.45 -25.69 10.93
CA ALA A 106 -3.62 -24.90 10.59
C ALA A 106 -3.28 -23.93 9.47
N ALA A 107 -3.92 -24.10 8.31
CA ALA A 107 -3.67 -23.28 7.13
C ALA A 107 -4.32 -21.89 7.25
N PHE A 108 -3.71 -20.90 6.61
CA PHE A 108 -4.26 -19.57 6.38
C PHE A 108 -3.87 -19.10 4.98
N PHE A 109 -4.64 -18.15 4.44
CA PHE A 109 -4.30 -17.45 3.21
C PHE A 109 -4.86 -16.03 3.27
N PHE A 110 -4.25 -15.12 2.54
CA PHE A 110 -4.75 -13.76 2.37
C PHE A 110 -4.17 -13.15 1.10
N THR A 111 -4.87 -12.17 0.55
CA THR A 111 -4.35 -11.32 -0.54
C THR A 111 -4.13 -9.95 0.06
N THR A 112 -2.93 -9.39 -0.04
CA THR A 112 -2.63 -8.04 0.41
C THR A 112 -3.48 -7.01 -0.33
N GLU A 113 -3.76 -5.89 0.32
CA GLU A 113 -4.53 -4.79 -0.28
C GLU A 113 -3.73 -4.07 -1.39
N PRO A 114 -4.37 -3.29 -2.27
CA PRO A 114 -3.65 -2.38 -3.15
C PRO A 114 -2.95 -1.27 -2.35
N GLU A 115 -1.85 -0.75 -2.89
CA GLU A 115 -1.15 0.38 -2.28
C GLU A 115 -2.00 1.65 -2.42
N VAL A 116 -2.03 2.46 -1.35
CA VAL A 116 -2.78 3.72 -1.34
C VAL A 116 -1.86 4.88 -0.98
N LEU A 117 -1.67 5.80 -1.93
CA LEU A 117 -0.93 7.04 -1.70
C LEU A 117 -1.89 8.14 -1.27
N ILE A 118 -1.57 8.81 -0.15
CA ILE A 118 -2.35 9.96 0.35
C ILE A 118 -1.42 11.13 0.60
N PHE A 119 -1.71 12.27 -0.04
CA PHE A 119 -0.97 13.52 0.16
C PHE A 119 -1.88 14.72 -0.05
N GLU A 120 -1.40 15.90 0.34
CA GLU A 120 -2.11 17.16 0.09
C GLU A 120 -1.44 17.95 -1.02
N VAL A 121 -2.26 18.59 -1.85
CA VAL A 121 -1.83 19.51 -2.90
C VAL A 121 -2.40 20.90 -2.65
N ASN A 122 -1.64 21.91 -3.02
CA ASN A 122 -2.08 23.31 -2.96
C ASN A 122 -2.65 23.73 -4.30
N ILE A 123 -3.56 24.69 -4.26
CA ILE A 123 -4.13 25.26 -5.48
C ILE A 123 -3.10 26.11 -6.22
N GLU A 124 -3.13 26.03 -7.53
CA GLU A 124 -2.35 26.86 -8.43
C GLU A 124 -3.24 27.81 -9.21
N CYS A 125 -2.62 28.87 -9.72
CA CYS A 125 -3.23 29.81 -10.64
C CYS A 125 -2.44 29.80 -11.95
N ARG A 126 -3.14 29.66 -13.08
CA ARG A 126 -2.56 29.83 -14.42
C ARG A 126 -3.41 30.77 -15.24
N TRP A 127 -2.75 31.58 -16.05
CA TRP A 127 -3.38 32.49 -16.99
C TRP A 127 -2.59 32.58 -18.29
N TRP A 128 -3.24 33.05 -19.35
CA TRP A 128 -2.62 33.32 -20.64
C TRP A 128 -3.40 34.37 -21.41
N GLU A 129 -2.73 35.02 -22.37
CA GLU A 129 -3.36 35.92 -23.34
C GLU A 129 -3.73 35.15 -24.62
N GLY A 130 -4.84 35.55 -25.25
CA GLY A 130 -5.37 35.00 -26.49
C GLY A 130 -5.95 36.10 -27.38
N ALA A 131 -6.83 35.73 -28.33
CA ALA A 131 -7.41 36.58 -29.38
C ALA A 131 -8.14 37.86 -28.89
N GLY A 132 -7.39 38.85 -28.39
CA GLY A 132 -7.90 40.10 -27.81
C GLY A 132 -8.37 40.00 -26.35
N GLY A 133 -8.06 38.91 -25.64
CA GLY A 133 -8.53 38.65 -24.28
C GLY A 133 -7.60 37.74 -23.49
N TYR A 134 -8.00 37.36 -22.27
CA TYR A 134 -7.26 36.42 -21.42
C TYR A 134 -8.10 35.18 -21.07
N GLY A 135 -7.43 34.09 -20.71
CA GLY A 135 -7.97 32.96 -19.95
C GLY A 135 -7.27 32.84 -18.61
N ILE A 136 -8.00 32.40 -17.58
CA ILE A 136 -7.49 32.22 -16.22
C ILE A 136 -8.17 31.02 -15.55
N VAL A 137 -7.41 30.28 -14.75
CA VAL A 137 -7.89 29.07 -14.07
C VAL A 137 -7.19 28.89 -12.72
N ASN A 138 -7.97 28.53 -11.70
CA ASN A 138 -7.46 27.93 -10.48
C ASN A 138 -7.64 26.41 -10.55
N TYR A 139 -6.61 25.65 -10.19
CA TYR A 139 -6.64 24.19 -10.28
C TYR A 139 -5.73 23.54 -9.24
N PHE A 140 -5.97 22.26 -8.97
CA PHE A 140 -5.01 21.39 -8.31
C PHE A 140 -4.31 20.53 -9.36
N GLU A 141 -2.98 20.48 -9.33
CA GLU A 141 -2.18 19.63 -10.21
C GLU A 141 -1.92 18.28 -9.53
N VAL A 142 -2.14 17.21 -10.27
CA VAL A 142 -1.84 15.85 -9.82
C VAL A 142 -1.09 15.15 -10.95
N GLU A 143 0.16 14.79 -10.66
CA GLU A 143 1.00 14.00 -11.56
C GLU A 143 0.54 12.54 -11.58
N ALA A 144 0.67 11.90 -12.73
CA ALA A 144 0.40 10.48 -12.88
C ALA A 144 1.42 9.67 -12.09
N VAL A 145 0.90 8.68 -11.38
CA VAL A 145 1.67 7.67 -10.68
C VAL A 145 1.67 6.39 -11.52
N GLU A 146 2.83 5.76 -11.61
CA GLU A 146 3.00 4.45 -12.24
C GLU A 146 2.05 3.44 -11.60
N ASP A 147 1.42 2.59 -12.41
CA ASP A 147 0.45 1.59 -11.97
C ASP A 147 -0.75 2.14 -11.17
N ALA A 148 -1.04 3.44 -11.26
CA ALA A 148 -2.25 3.99 -10.66
C ALA A 148 -3.51 3.42 -11.33
N ILE A 149 -4.44 2.90 -10.54
CA ILE A 149 -5.74 2.41 -11.01
C ILE A 149 -6.78 3.53 -10.98
N SER A 150 -6.75 4.36 -9.93
CA SER A 150 -7.69 5.45 -9.75
C SER A 150 -7.16 6.57 -8.88
N TYR A 151 -7.70 7.76 -9.11
CA TYR A 151 -7.39 8.98 -8.38
C TYR A 151 -8.67 9.55 -7.80
N HIS A 152 -8.59 10.05 -6.57
CA HIS A 152 -9.64 10.80 -5.90
C HIS A 152 -9.04 12.06 -5.30
N LEU A 153 -9.65 13.20 -5.54
CA LEU A 153 -9.25 14.48 -4.96
C LEU A 153 -10.44 15.08 -4.21
N GLU A 154 -10.24 15.53 -2.97
CA GLU A 154 -11.24 16.23 -2.16
C GLU A 154 -10.67 17.58 -1.69
N ILE A 155 -11.38 18.66 -1.96
CA ILE A 155 -11.00 20.00 -1.50
C ILE A 155 -11.28 20.13 0.01
N LEU A 156 -10.24 20.38 0.79
CA LEU A 156 -10.32 20.51 2.24
C LEU A 156 -10.59 21.96 2.67
N GLU A 157 -9.86 22.90 2.07
CA GLU A 157 -9.99 24.33 2.35
C GLU A 157 -10.06 25.12 1.05
N TYR A 158 -10.81 26.22 1.04
CA TYR A 158 -10.89 27.13 -0.10
C TYR A 158 -11.27 28.54 0.35
N SER A 159 -10.42 29.53 0.08
CA SER A 159 -10.65 30.91 0.49
C SER A 159 -9.97 31.92 -0.46
N PRO A 160 -10.62 33.04 -0.82
CA PRO A 160 -12.03 33.32 -0.55
C PRO A 160 -12.93 32.36 -1.36
N ASP A 161 -13.98 31.83 -0.75
CA ASP A 161 -15.04 31.08 -1.44
C ASP A 161 -16.30 31.95 -1.54
N PRO A 162 -16.36 32.91 -2.48
CA PRO A 162 -17.44 33.89 -2.54
C PRO A 162 -18.82 33.24 -2.75
N ILE A 163 -18.86 32.01 -3.26
CA ILE A 163 -20.04 31.15 -3.30
C ILE A 163 -19.66 29.78 -2.70
N PRO A 164 -19.91 29.55 -1.40
CA PRO A 164 -19.52 28.34 -0.68
C PRO A 164 -19.96 27.07 -1.42
N SER A 165 -19.02 26.45 -2.12
CA SER A 165 -19.30 25.30 -2.98
C SER A 165 -18.07 24.47 -3.31
N ASN A 166 -16.88 24.94 -2.93
CA ASN A 166 -15.63 24.29 -3.24
C ASN A 166 -15.20 23.32 -2.14
N VAL A 167 -15.31 23.70 -0.86
CA VAL A 167 -14.97 22.81 0.26
C VAL A 167 -15.85 21.55 0.24
N GLY A 168 -15.23 20.38 0.33
CA GLY A 168 -15.87 19.07 0.23
C GLY A 168 -16.22 18.63 -1.20
N ARG A 169 -15.89 19.44 -2.23
CA ARG A 169 -16.03 19.01 -3.62
C ARG A 169 -14.99 17.96 -3.94
N THR A 170 -15.40 16.95 -4.70
CA THR A 170 -14.55 15.85 -5.11
C THR A 170 -14.38 15.76 -6.62
N TYR A 171 -13.24 15.20 -7.03
CA TYR A 171 -12.95 14.79 -8.40
C TYR A 171 -12.48 13.34 -8.39
N THR A 172 -12.81 12.57 -9.41
CA THR A 172 -12.38 11.17 -9.53
C THR A 172 -12.13 10.85 -10.99
N TRP A 173 -11.00 10.19 -11.26
CA TRP A 173 -10.62 9.75 -12.61
C TRP A 173 -9.71 8.52 -12.56
N THR A 174 -9.50 7.93 -13.73
CA THR A 174 -8.58 6.82 -13.98
C THR A 174 -7.56 7.25 -15.05
N PRO A 175 -6.42 6.58 -15.21
CA PRO A 175 -5.47 6.91 -16.29
C PRO A 175 -6.10 6.85 -17.70
N ASP A 176 -7.07 5.96 -17.91
CA ASP A 176 -7.76 5.80 -19.19
C ASP A 176 -8.95 6.75 -19.38
N SER A 177 -9.18 7.67 -18.43
CA SER A 177 -10.27 8.63 -18.54
C SER A 177 -10.04 9.56 -19.73
N ASN A 178 -11.03 9.65 -20.62
CA ASN A 178 -10.97 10.56 -21.75
C ASN A 178 -11.24 12.00 -21.28
N LEU A 179 -10.19 12.67 -20.80
CA LEU A 179 -10.26 14.02 -20.27
C LEU A 179 -10.16 15.07 -21.39
N PRO A 180 -10.85 16.21 -21.26
CA PRO A 180 -10.63 17.35 -22.15
C PRO A 180 -9.17 17.80 -22.11
N THR A 181 -8.61 18.08 -23.29
CA THR A 181 -7.23 18.55 -23.45
C THR A 181 -7.18 20.01 -23.91
N GLY A 182 -6.14 20.72 -23.49
CA GLY A 182 -5.84 22.10 -23.91
C GLY A 182 -6.55 23.21 -23.11
N ASN A 183 -6.29 24.45 -23.51
CA ASN A 183 -6.58 25.66 -22.71
C ASN A 183 -8.02 26.18 -22.83
N ASN A 184 -9.04 25.33 -23.02
CA ASN A 184 -10.41 25.81 -23.21
C ASN A 184 -11.14 26.03 -21.87
N VAL A 185 -10.81 27.11 -21.16
CA VAL A 185 -11.38 27.44 -19.84
C VAL A 185 -12.61 28.35 -19.91
N GLY A 186 -13.55 28.03 -20.81
CA GLY A 186 -14.82 28.77 -20.92
C GLY A 186 -15.43 29.11 -19.56
N SER A 187 -16.15 30.23 -19.48
CA SER A 187 -16.64 30.75 -18.19
C SER A 187 -17.57 29.75 -17.48
N GLY A 188 -17.23 29.39 -16.24
CA GLY A 188 -18.25 29.02 -15.25
C GLY A 188 -18.51 27.54 -15.00
N SER A 189 -17.53 26.64 -15.12
CA SER A 189 -17.66 25.31 -14.47
C SER A 189 -16.32 24.66 -14.17
N SER A 190 -16.25 24.07 -13.00
CA SER A 190 -15.16 23.24 -12.51
C SER A 190 -15.18 21.89 -13.22
N HIS A 191 -14.02 21.41 -13.67
CA HIS A 191 -13.90 20.19 -14.46
C HIS A 191 -12.46 19.66 -14.39
N LEU A 192 -12.27 18.41 -14.80
CA LEU A 192 -10.94 17.83 -14.97
C LEU A 192 -10.43 18.14 -16.39
N THR A 193 -9.16 18.51 -16.49
CA THR A 193 -8.42 18.60 -17.75
C THR A 193 -7.09 17.86 -17.65
N GLU A 194 -6.55 17.51 -18.80
CA GLU A 194 -5.18 17.03 -18.93
C GLU A 194 -4.45 17.96 -19.91
N TYR A 195 -3.62 18.87 -19.39
CA TYR A 195 -2.87 19.80 -20.25
C TYR A 195 -1.68 19.11 -20.93
N THR A 196 -1.06 18.16 -20.24
CA THR A 196 0.05 17.34 -20.69
C THR A 196 -0.28 15.89 -20.34
N PRO A 197 0.00 14.90 -21.20
CA PRO A 197 -0.22 13.50 -20.87
C PRO A 197 0.41 13.13 -19.52
N GLY A 198 -0.40 12.59 -18.62
CA GLY A 198 -0.03 12.22 -17.26
C GLY A 198 -0.06 13.37 -16.25
N VAL A 199 -0.54 14.56 -16.60
CA VAL A 199 -0.67 15.70 -15.66
C VAL A 199 -2.12 16.15 -15.62
N TYR A 200 -2.79 15.85 -14.50
CA TYR A 200 -4.21 16.10 -14.31
C TYR A 200 -4.44 17.40 -13.55
N HIS A 201 -5.44 18.17 -14.00
CA HIS A 201 -5.81 19.45 -13.42
C HIS A 201 -7.26 19.44 -12.99
N ALA A 202 -7.51 19.48 -11.68
CA ALA A 202 -8.84 19.63 -11.10
C ALA A 202 -9.19 21.13 -11.02
N ASN A 203 -9.77 21.67 -12.09
CA ASN A 203 -10.06 23.09 -12.22
C ASN A 203 -11.22 23.47 -11.29
N THR A 204 -11.01 24.39 -10.35
CA THR A 204 -12.04 24.86 -9.41
C THR A 204 -12.75 26.11 -9.89
N SER A 205 -12.02 27.02 -10.54
CA SER A 205 -12.55 28.27 -11.08
C SER A 205 -11.95 28.53 -12.45
N THR A 206 -12.79 28.95 -13.40
CA THR A 206 -12.37 29.27 -14.77
C THR A 206 -12.97 30.60 -15.20
N GLY A 207 -12.17 31.39 -15.91
CA GLY A 207 -12.58 32.71 -16.38
C GLY A 207 -11.91 33.12 -17.67
N SER A 208 -12.56 34.04 -18.37
CA SER A 208 -12.00 34.70 -19.55
C SER A 208 -12.53 36.13 -19.64
N GLY A 209 -11.76 37.05 -20.21
CA GLY A 209 -12.20 38.44 -20.31
C GLY A 209 -11.33 39.31 -21.23
N SER A 210 -11.68 40.59 -21.28
CA SER A 210 -10.88 41.61 -21.98
C SER A 210 -9.57 41.87 -21.25
N LEU A 211 -8.48 42.07 -21.98
CA LEU A 211 -7.15 42.33 -21.43
C LEU A 211 -7.10 43.54 -20.47
N ILE A 212 -8.04 44.49 -20.58
CA ILE A 212 -8.12 45.64 -19.67
C ILE A 212 -8.38 45.25 -18.20
N TYR A 213 -8.85 44.02 -17.95
CA TYR A 213 -9.12 43.50 -16.60
C TYR A 213 -8.09 42.45 -16.15
N LEU A 214 -7.06 42.17 -16.97
CA LEU A 214 -6.13 41.06 -16.74
C LEU A 214 -5.44 41.15 -15.37
N ASP A 215 -4.85 42.31 -15.03
CA ASP A 215 -4.14 42.47 -13.76
C ASP A 215 -5.03 42.22 -12.53
N SER A 216 -6.29 42.68 -12.59
CA SER A 216 -7.26 42.43 -11.52
C SER A 216 -7.67 40.96 -11.46
N ALA A 217 -7.78 40.29 -12.61
CA ALA A 217 -8.08 38.87 -12.67
C ALA A 217 -6.94 38.01 -12.10
N ILE A 218 -5.68 38.33 -12.45
CA ILE A 218 -4.48 37.68 -11.91
C ILE A 218 -4.45 37.85 -10.39
N ALA A 219 -4.57 39.08 -9.88
CA ALA A 219 -4.55 39.34 -8.45
C ALA A 219 -5.65 38.57 -7.69
N ASN A 220 -6.85 38.44 -8.26
CA ASN A 220 -7.93 37.65 -7.67
C ASN A 220 -7.59 36.15 -7.66
N CYS A 221 -7.07 35.61 -8.75
CA CYS A 221 -6.72 34.20 -8.88
C CYS A 221 -5.57 33.80 -7.94
N GLU A 222 -4.55 34.65 -7.82
CA GLU A 222 -3.41 34.45 -6.91
C GLU A 222 -3.77 34.67 -5.43
N SER A 223 -4.88 35.37 -5.15
CA SER A 223 -5.38 35.54 -3.78
C SER A 223 -6.07 34.29 -3.21
N VAL A 224 -6.38 33.31 -4.06
CA VAL A 224 -7.03 32.07 -3.64
C VAL A 224 -6.02 31.17 -2.93
N ILE A 225 -6.36 30.78 -1.71
CA ILE A 225 -5.65 29.79 -0.91
C ILE A 225 -6.60 28.60 -0.73
N ALA A 226 -6.17 27.43 -1.18
CA ALA A 226 -6.95 26.21 -1.06
C ALA A 226 -6.02 25.00 -1.01
N THR A 227 -6.47 23.98 -0.29
CA THR A 227 -5.79 22.69 -0.15
C THR A 227 -6.76 21.58 -0.53
N ALA A 228 -6.22 20.50 -1.10
CA ALA A 228 -6.98 19.30 -1.38
C ALA A 228 -6.20 18.06 -0.99
N ARG A 229 -6.92 17.05 -0.49
CA ARG A 229 -6.39 15.71 -0.27
C ARG A 229 -6.50 14.92 -1.57
N VAL A 230 -5.40 14.31 -1.98
CA VAL A 230 -5.34 13.34 -3.08
C VAL A 230 -5.19 11.95 -2.48
N THR A 231 -6.01 11.02 -2.95
CA THR A 231 -5.92 9.59 -2.68
C THR A 231 -5.75 8.87 -4.01
N ILE A 232 -4.66 8.12 -4.16
CA ILE A 232 -4.36 7.34 -5.37
C ILE A 232 -4.33 5.87 -4.97
N ILE A 233 -5.08 5.03 -5.69
CA ILE A 233 -4.99 3.58 -5.56
C ILE A 233 -4.00 3.10 -6.63
N VAL A 234 -2.95 2.41 -6.21
CA VAL A 234 -1.87 1.87 -7.04
C VAL A 234 -1.94 0.35 -7.03
N GLY A 235 -1.79 -0.26 -8.19
CA GLY A 235 -1.91 -1.70 -8.35
C GLY A 235 -1.85 -2.20 -9.79
N GLU A 236 -1.71 -3.51 -9.96
CA GLU A 236 -1.72 -4.14 -11.28
C GLU A 236 -3.15 -4.18 -11.84
N GLN A 237 -3.38 -3.60 -13.03
CA GLN A 237 -4.62 -3.83 -13.75
C GLN A 237 -4.68 -5.30 -14.21
N ASN A 238 -5.44 -6.12 -13.48
CA ASN A 238 -5.74 -7.52 -13.81
C ASN A 238 -6.37 -7.72 -15.20
#